data_AF-L8FMY8-F1
#
_entry.id   AF-L8FMY8-F1
#
_cell.length_a   1.000
_cell.length_b   1.000
_cell.length_c   1.000
_cell.angle_alpha   90.00
_cell.angle_beta   90.00
_cell.angle_gamma   90.00
#
_symmetry.space_group_name_H-M   'P 1'
#
loop_
_entity.id
_entity.type
_entity.pdbx_description
1 polymer ?
#
loop_
_entity_poly.entity_id
_entity_poly.type
_entity_poly.pdbx_seq_one_letter_code
_entity_poly.pdbx_strand_id
1 'polypeptide(L)'
;MFSSSSYDRFGGRGRGRGRGGYSGQGWRSAAPGTPRSPSPPIGPVLTTIRYNELEADQVSSSEATITGLEDVASYNWLKANEPTIMTPGKPPKWTPTARPTKLSEDNPNGTYYRDQNAAYFPSYPMEPVVRSIFEARPDFNTQEVDVFGCGSTFGNLLRFARNVETEKPFRFLVEVVGETVFLIRRENSPKEVIADIRGYGHTFPEGNTTWDADLQSSDTHQRIIRYQLGHLNTIIRFEADGYLAEKVPAQKTYASPANREVKEDFLTSALAANTISGHTPKDSDSLRVTRGQGSVPQSTVFDLKTRSIKKKHHDTTISDQIPRLWIRQISFFVLAYHDHGLFRSEEVTVRNIKPDVARWESDNKGDVRKLINLIKKIANVVKATPGRKLEVRYLYGLGLELREQADGVASVLPNDLSAQWADQGSRTESSGVVLRKCSADGAVGPEHDSVEKGVALDKKITDALDDDEYDWDKKEDYTACSMESCYYCGHCSY
;
A
#
# COMPACT_ATOMS: atom_id res chain seq x y z
N MET A 1 11.76 -7.81 3.30
CA MET A 1 11.46 -7.08 2.05
C MET A 1 11.27 -5.60 2.37
N PHE A 2 11.33 -4.75 1.34
CA PHE A 2 11.47 -3.29 1.49
C PHE A 2 10.58 -2.57 0.49
N SER A 3 10.01 -1.44 0.89
CA SER A 3 8.87 -0.85 0.17
C SER A 3 9.30 -0.03 -1.06
N SER A 4 9.74 -0.75 -2.11
CA SER A 4 10.22 -0.32 -3.43
C SER A 4 9.08 0.09 -4.38
N SER A 5 8.22 0.99 -3.93
CA SER A 5 7.25 1.61 -4.84
C SER A 5 8.00 2.44 -5.90
N SER A 6 7.68 2.20 -7.18
CA SER A 6 8.45 2.65 -8.34
C SER A 6 8.30 4.16 -8.64
N TYR A 7 8.98 4.98 -7.83
CA TYR A 7 9.01 6.45 -7.90
C TYR A 7 10.38 7.00 -8.38
N ASP A 8 10.88 6.54 -9.52
CA ASP A 8 12.19 6.98 -10.08
C ASP A 8 12.15 7.16 -11.63
N ARG A 9 11.21 7.97 -12.13
CA ARG A 9 11.27 8.57 -13.48
C ARG A 9 10.81 10.04 -13.46
N PHE A 10 11.75 10.98 -13.36
CA PHE A 10 11.58 12.36 -13.84
C PHE A 10 12.90 12.85 -14.46
N GLY A 11 12.86 13.21 -15.74
CA GLY A 11 14.02 13.69 -16.49
C GLY A 11 14.17 15.21 -16.44
N GLY A 12 15.10 15.71 -15.62
CA GLY A 12 15.44 17.14 -15.60
C GLY A 12 16.17 17.58 -16.87
N ARG A 13 15.62 18.55 -17.60
CA ARG A 13 16.17 19.05 -18.88
C ARG A 13 17.46 19.87 -18.70
N GLY A 14 18.62 19.26 -18.91
CA GLY A 14 19.92 19.95 -19.01
C GLY A 14 20.29 20.30 -20.46
N ARG A 15 20.28 21.59 -20.84
CA ARG A 15 20.77 22.04 -22.18
C ARG A 15 22.30 22.13 -22.20
N GLY A 16 22.94 21.11 -22.77
CA GLY A 16 24.37 20.85 -22.66
C GLY A 16 25.34 21.74 -23.43
N ARG A 17 26.63 21.37 -23.32
CA ARG A 17 27.72 21.62 -24.28
C ARG A 17 28.91 20.71 -23.93
N GLY A 18 29.44 19.96 -24.90
CA GLY A 18 30.61 19.10 -24.74
C GLY A 18 30.73 18.08 -25.88
N ARG A 19 31.84 18.08 -26.62
CA ARG A 19 32.15 17.10 -27.68
C ARG A 19 33.15 16.08 -27.16
N GLY A 20 33.04 14.81 -27.55
CA GLY A 20 34.18 13.88 -27.54
C GLY A 20 33.84 12.40 -27.45
N GLY A 21 34.48 11.60 -28.31
CA GLY A 21 34.79 10.18 -28.04
C GLY A 21 33.69 9.14 -28.23
N TYR A 22 33.44 8.73 -29.49
CA TYR A 22 32.90 7.38 -29.72
C TYR A 22 33.94 6.33 -29.32
N SER A 23 33.57 5.38 -28.46
CA SER A 23 34.24 4.09 -28.33
C SER A 23 33.19 3.02 -28.03
N GLY A 24 33.24 1.91 -28.76
CA GLY A 24 32.14 0.94 -28.79
C GLY A 24 32.08 0.07 -27.54
N GLN A 25 30.89 -0.04 -26.93
CA GLN A 25 30.53 -1.18 -26.09
C GLN A 25 29.34 -1.90 -26.73
N GLY A 26 29.41 -3.23 -26.79
CA GLY A 26 28.43 -4.04 -27.50
C GLY A 26 27.04 -3.93 -26.89
N TRP A 27 26.02 -3.88 -27.75
CA TRP A 27 24.62 -3.93 -27.34
C TRP A 27 24.36 -5.26 -26.61
N ARG A 28 24.26 -5.21 -25.28
CA ARG A 28 23.63 -6.29 -24.52
C ARG A 28 22.14 -6.23 -24.84
N SER A 29 21.60 -7.25 -25.50
CA SER A 29 20.16 -7.39 -25.70
C SER A 29 19.45 -7.28 -24.35
N ALA A 30 18.37 -6.50 -24.29
CA ALA A 30 17.49 -6.54 -23.13
C ALA A 30 17.02 -7.99 -22.91
N ALA A 31 17.01 -8.44 -21.66
CA ALA A 31 16.28 -9.66 -21.33
C ALA A 31 14.79 -9.42 -21.63
N PRO A 32 14.04 -10.40 -22.16
CA PRO A 32 12.59 -10.25 -22.32
C PRO A 32 11.97 -9.88 -20.98
N GLY A 33 11.29 -8.74 -20.92
CA GLY A 33 10.62 -8.29 -19.70
C GLY A 33 9.57 -9.31 -19.26
N THR A 34 9.45 -9.54 -17.95
CA THR A 34 8.43 -10.45 -17.40
C THR A 34 7.04 -10.04 -17.90
N PRO A 35 6.28 -10.94 -18.57
CA PRO A 35 4.97 -10.60 -19.12
C PRO A 35 4.06 -9.99 -18.06
N ARG A 36 3.54 -8.80 -18.34
CA ARG A 36 2.67 -8.06 -17.41
C ARG A 36 1.33 -8.79 -17.29
N SER A 37 0.82 -8.95 -16.07
CA SER A 37 -0.50 -9.54 -15.89
C SER A 37 -1.58 -8.68 -16.56
N PRO A 38 -2.54 -9.28 -17.30
CA PRO A 38 -3.61 -8.53 -17.95
C PRO A 38 -4.46 -7.80 -16.91
N SER A 39 -5.03 -6.67 -17.30
CA SER A 39 -5.87 -5.88 -16.39
C SER A 39 -7.15 -6.62 -16.03
N PRO A 40 -7.45 -6.86 -14.74
CA PRO A 40 -8.73 -7.43 -14.30
C PRO A 40 -9.92 -6.61 -14.84
N PRO A 41 -11.06 -7.27 -15.13
CA PRO A 41 -12.26 -6.60 -15.64
C PRO A 41 -12.73 -5.46 -14.72
N ILE A 42 -13.54 -4.57 -15.29
CA ILE A 42 -14.09 -3.38 -14.63
C ILE A 42 -15.61 -3.32 -14.86
N GLY A 43 -16.38 -3.00 -13.83
CA GLY A 43 -17.82 -2.73 -13.97
C GLY A 43 -18.10 -1.36 -14.61
N PRO A 44 -19.37 -1.01 -14.85
CA PRO A 44 -19.78 0.33 -15.32
C PRO A 44 -19.37 1.45 -14.36
N VAL A 45 -19.30 2.68 -14.88
CA VAL A 45 -19.09 3.89 -14.07
C VAL A 45 -20.41 4.27 -13.40
N LEU A 46 -20.37 4.49 -12.08
CA LEU A 46 -21.48 5.06 -11.31
C LEU A 46 -21.36 6.58 -11.19
N THR A 47 -20.14 7.07 -10.96
CA THR A 47 -19.83 8.50 -10.95
C THR A 47 -18.32 8.73 -11.14
N THR A 48 -17.91 9.96 -11.43
CA THR A 48 -16.50 10.34 -11.57
C THR A 48 -16.25 11.60 -10.75
N ILE A 49 -15.27 11.56 -9.85
CA ILE A 49 -14.81 12.72 -9.09
C ILE A 49 -13.64 13.36 -9.84
N ARG A 50 -13.75 14.65 -10.17
CA ARG A 50 -12.67 15.43 -10.80
C ARG A 50 -11.93 16.28 -9.76
N TYR A 51 -10.67 16.63 -10.04
CA TYR A 51 -9.86 17.43 -9.12
C TYR A 51 -10.47 18.82 -8.85
N ASN A 52 -11.06 19.47 -9.86
CA ASN A 52 -11.76 20.75 -9.72
C ASN A 52 -13.12 20.64 -8.99
N GLU A 53 -13.58 19.44 -8.65
CA GLU A 53 -14.71 19.22 -7.76
C GLU A 53 -14.24 18.96 -6.31
N LEU A 54 -12.93 18.81 -6.09
CA LEU A 54 -12.30 18.87 -4.77
C LEU A 54 -11.98 20.33 -4.41
N GLU A 55 -12.97 21.20 -4.57
CA GLU A 55 -12.94 22.47 -3.87
C GLU A 55 -12.90 22.21 -2.36
N ALA A 56 -12.10 23.02 -1.67
CA ALA A 56 -11.93 22.86 -0.24
C ALA A 56 -13.12 23.52 0.48
N ASP A 57 -14.15 22.72 0.76
CA ASP A 57 -15.28 23.09 1.62
C ASP A 57 -14.81 23.92 2.83
N GLN A 58 -15.69 24.79 3.32
CA GLN A 58 -15.47 25.66 4.50
C GLN A 58 -15.48 24.87 5.83
N VAL A 59 -14.96 23.63 5.80
CA VAL A 59 -14.49 22.86 6.95
C VAL A 59 -13.54 23.72 7.76
N SER A 60 -13.68 23.70 9.08
CA SER A 60 -12.91 24.58 9.96
C SER A 60 -11.41 24.34 9.81
N SER A 61 -10.59 25.39 9.89
CA SER A 61 -9.12 25.29 9.71
C SER A 61 -8.43 24.46 10.81
N SER A 62 -9.17 24.12 11.86
CA SER A 62 -8.88 23.17 12.95
C SER A 62 -8.88 21.70 12.53
N GLU A 63 -9.59 21.30 11.46
CA GLU A 63 -9.75 19.88 11.07
C GLU A 63 -8.74 19.40 10.02
N ALA A 64 -7.68 20.17 9.74
CA ALA A 64 -6.75 19.91 8.64
C ALA A 64 -5.42 19.24 9.06
N THR A 65 -5.42 18.42 10.12
CA THR A 65 -4.21 17.79 10.69
C THR A 65 -4.46 16.36 11.19
N ILE A 66 -3.38 15.57 11.34
CA ILE A 66 -3.38 14.29 12.02
C ILE A 66 -3.17 14.49 13.53
N THR A 67 -4.03 13.87 14.35
CA THR A 67 -3.91 13.85 15.82
C THR A 67 -4.22 12.45 16.38
N GLY A 68 -4.04 12.24 17.69
CA GLY A 68 -4.45 10.99 18.35
C GLY A 68 -3.75 9.72 17.84
N LEU A 69 -2.46 9.81 17.49
CA LEU A 69 -1.69 8.66 16.97
C LEU A 69 -1.58 7.53 18.00
N GLU A 70 -2.07 6.36 17.62
CA GLU A 70 -2.05 5.12 18.38
C GLU A 70 -1.37 3.98 17.60
N ASP A 71 -0.59 3.18 18.32
CA ASP A 71 0.01 1.93 17.87
C ASP A 71 -0.97 0.78 18.16
N VAL A 72 -1.72 0.33 17.14
CA VAL A 72 -2.86 -0.59 17.34
C VAL A 72 -2.37 -2.03 17.42
N ALA A 73 -1.67 -2.48 16.38
CA ALA A 73 -1.21 -3.84 16.21
C ALA A 73 -0.05 -3.89 15.20
N SER A 74 0.63 -5.03 15.13
CA SER A 74 1.64 -5.27 14.10
C SER A 74 1.89 -6.76 13.91
N TYR A 75 2.30 -7.18 12.72
CA TYR A 75 2.60 -8.59 12.44
C TYR A 75 3.76 -8.74 11.46
N ASN A 76 4.40 -9.91 11.49
CA ASN A 76 5.36 -10.34 10.48
C ASN A 76 4.73 -11.40 9.58
N TRP A 77 4.95 -11.32 8.27
CA TRP A 77 4.78 -12.47 7.38
C TRP A 77 5.97 -13.41 7.56
N LEU A 78 5.72 -14.71 7.74
CA LEU A 78 6.76 -15.73 7.90
C LEU A 78 7.00 -16.51 6.60
N LYS A 79 8.25 -16.93 6.40
CA LYS A 79 8.70 -17.81 5.31
C LYS A 79 8.18 -19.24 5.59
N ALA A 80 7.00 -19.52 5.08
CA ALA A 80 6.27 -20.77 5.28
C ALA A 80 5.56 -21.21 3.99
N ASN A 81 5.30 -22.51 3.88
CA ASN A 81 4.60 -23.10 2.72
C ASN A 81 3.12 -22.71 2.65
N GLU A 82 2.53 -22.33 3.80
CA GLU A 82 1.13 -21.89 3.96
C GLU A 82 1.09 -20.47 4.54
N PRO A 83 0.05 -19.67 4.24
CA PRO A 83 -0.08 -18.29 4.71
C PRO A 83 0.06 -18.21 6.24
N THR A 84 1.17 -17.66 6.72
CA THR A 84 1.49 -17.59 8.16
C THR A 84 1.92 -16.20 8.58
N ILE A 85 1.27 -15.66 9.60
CA ILE A 85 1.74 -14.47 10.31
C ILE A 85 2.19 -14.76 11.74
N MET A 86 3.07 -13.91 12.27
CA MET A 86 3.36 -13.81 13.70
C MET A 86 2.87 -12.46 14.23
N THR A 87 2.13 -12.46 15.34
CA THR A 87 1.60 -11.25 16.00
C THR A 87 1.74 -11.36 17.54
N PRO A 88 2.06 -10.28 18.28
CA PRO A 88 2.60 -9.02 17.77
C PRO A 88 3.97 -9.25 17.09
N GLY A 89 4.20 -8.52 16.00
CA GLY A 89 5.45 -8.55 15.26
C GLY A 89 6.44 -7.47 15.67
N LYS A 90 7.68 -7.57 15.17
CA LYS A 90 8.68 -6.49 15.20
C LYS A 90 9.32 -6.32 13.80
N PRO A 91 9.60 -5.10 13.34
CA PRO A 91 10.44 -4.88 12.15
C PRO A 91 11.90 -5.23 12.48
N PRO A 92 12.79 -5.38 11.49
CA PRO A 92 14.18 -5.75 11.76
C PRO A 92 14.92 -4.57 12.43
N LYS A 93 15.86 -4.91 13.31
CA LYS A 93 16.64 -3.94 14.08
C LYS A 93 17.68 -3.28 13.19
N TRP A 94 17.86 -1.96 13.28
CA TRP A 94 18.96 -1.26 12.62
C TRP A 94 20.32 -1.75 13.14
N THR A 95 21.12 -2.33 12.26
CA THR A 95 22.44 -2.90 12.56
C THR A 95 23.40 -2.58 11.40
N PRO A 96 23.73 -1.29 11.19
CA PRO A 96 24.50 -0.86 10.03
C PRO A 96 25.94 -1.36 10.07
N THR A 97 26.51 -1.68 8.91
CA THR A 97 27.93 -2.03 8.85
C THR A 97 28.81 -0.81 9.12
N ALA A 98 29.64 -0.90 10.16
CA ALA A 98 30.60 0.14 10.58
C ALA A 98 31.87 0.22 9.69
N ARG A 99 31.84 -0.41 8.51
CA ARG A 99 32.90 -0.37 7.49
C ARG A 99 32.23 -0.16 6.12
N PRO A 100 32.90 0.46 5.14
CA PRO A 100 32.40 0.53 3.77
C PRO A 100 32.12 -0.86 3.20
N THR A 101 30.89 -1.09 2.76
CA THR A 101 30.40 -2.40 2.31
C THR A 101 30.05 -2.33 0.83
N LYS A 102 30.62 -3.25 0.03
CA LYS A 102 30.21 -3.46 -1.35
C LYS A 102 29.09 -4.50 -1.37
N LEU A 103 27.92 -4.10 -1.84
CA LEU A 103 26.76 -4.97 -1.99
C LEU A 103 26.52 -5.31 -3.46
N SER A 104 25.89 -6.46 -3.68
CA SER A 104 25.26 -6.80 -4.97
C SER A 104 24.06 -5.89 -5.24
N GLU A 105 23.80 -5.63 -6.51
CA GLU A 105 22.53 -5.03 -6.94
C GLU A 105 21.36 -5.98 -6.58
N ASP A 106 20.16 -5.43 -6.36
CA ASP A 106 18.94 -6.19 -6.15
C ASP A 106 18.75 -7.21 -7.29
N ASN A 107 18.39 -8.45 -6.97
CA ASN A 107 18.35 -9.54 -7.95
C ASN A 107 17.27 -9.27 -9.01
N PRO A 108 17.59 -9.07 -10.30
CA PRO A 108 16.57 -8.80 -11.32
C PRO A 108 15.61 -9.97 -11.55
N ASN A 109 15.96 -11.18 -11.11
CA ASN A 109 15.12 -12.38 -11.13
C ASN A 109 14.47 -12.67 -9.76
N GLY A 110 14.54 -11.73 -8.80
CA GLY A 110 13.93 -11.87 -7.48
C GLY A 110 12.42 -11.62 -7.49
N THR A 111 11.69 -12.24 -6.56
CA THR A 111 10.24 -12.08 -6.44
C THR A 111 9.92 -10.94 -5.47
N TYR A 112 9.56 -9.78 -6.00
CA TYR A 112 9.27 -8.57 -5.23
C TYR A 112 7.82 -8.12 -5.49
N TYR A 113 6.90 -8.61 -4.65
CA TYR A 113 5.47 -8.36 -4.81
C TYR A 113 5.08 -6.89 -4.59
N ARG A 114 4.13 -6.40 -5.40
CA ARG A 114 3.57 -5.05 -5.25
C ARG A 114 2.83 -4.88 -3.93
N ASP A 115 1.99 -5.84 -3.52
CA ASP A 115 1.41 -5.91 -2.17
C ASP A 115 1.60 -7.31 -1.57
N GLN A 116 2.38 -7.35 -0.48
CA GLN A 116 2.69 -8.56 0.25
C GLN A 116 1.43 -9.31 0.68
N ASN A 117 0.42 -8.61 1.20
CA ASN A 117 -0.78 -9.29 1.70
C ASN A 117 -1.55 -10.03 0.60
N ALA A 118 -1.65 -9.43 -0.60
CA ALA A 118 -2.33 -10.05 -1.73
C ALA A 118 -1.52 -11.23 -2.30
N ALA A 119 -0.19 -11.18 -2.24
CA ALA A 119 0.66 -12.25 -2.70
C ALA A 119 0.75 -13.45 -1.74
N TYR A 120 0.80 -13.17 -0.42
CA TYR A 120 0.81 -14.20 0.63
C TYR A 120 -0.56 -14.82 0.88
N PHE A 121 -1.66 -14.07 0.69
CA PHE A 121 -3.01 -14.56 0.96
C PHE A 121 -4.06 -13.86 0.07
N PRO A 122 -4.21 -14.30 -1.20
CA PRO A 122 -5.00 -13.60 -2.21
C PRO A 122 -6.51 -13.60 -1.93
N SER A 123 -7.03 -14.60 -1.22
CA SER A 123 -8.46 -14.76 -0.94
C SER A 123 -9.00 -13.64 -0.05
N TYR A 124 -8.26 -13.27 1.02
CA TYR A 124 -8.65 -12.21 1.95
C TYR A 124 -7.44 -11.35 2.38
N PRO A 125 -6.95 -10.43 1.53
CA PRO A 125 -5.73 -9.64 1.81
C PRO A 125 -5.81 -8.75 3.07
N MET A 126 -6.99 -8.54 3.67
CA MET A 126 -7.15 -7.78 4.91
C MET A 126 -7.34 -8.65 6.18
N GLU A 127 -7.60 -9.95 6.05
CA GLU A 127 -7.73 -10.87 7.19
C GLU A 127 -6.49 -10.89 8.11
N PRO A 128 -5.24 -10.93 7.60
CA PRO A 128 -4.05 -10.91 8.46
C PRO A 128 -3.97 -9.66 9.33
N VAL A 129 -4.50 -8.55 8.81
CA VAL A 129 -4.53 -7.25 9.48
C VAL A 129 -5.54 -7.30 10.62
N VAL A 130 -6.78 -7.73 10.34
CA VAL A 130 -7.86 -7.76 11.33
C VAL A 130 -7.64 -8.83 12.40
N ARG A 131 -7.12 -10.02 12.07
CA ARG A 131 -6.71 -10.99 13.08
C ARG A 131 -5.57 -10.47 13.97
N SER A 132 -4.61 -9.71 13.43
CA SER A 132 -3.55 -9.08 14.24
C SER A 132 -4.09 -8.03 15.22
N ILE A 133 -5.16 -7.31 14.86
CA ILE A 133 -5.84 -6.35 15.74
C ILE A 133 -6.51 -7.09 16.89
N PHE A 134 -7.33 -8.10 16.63
CA PHE A 134 -8.05 -8.82 17.70
C PHE A 134 -7.15 -9.66 18.62
N GLU A 135 -6.04 -10.24 18.13
CA GLU A 135 -5.07 -10.94 19.01
C GLU A 135 -4.26 -9.95 19.88
N ALA A 136 -3.97 -8.74 19.38
CA ALA A 136 -3.29 -7.70 20.16
C ALA A 136 -4.24 -6.97 21.13
N ARG A 137 -5.51 -6.84 20.75
CA ARG A 137 -6.55 -6.06 21.43
C ARG A 137 -7.92 -6.74 21.26
N PRO A 138 -8.27 -7.71 22.12
CA PRO A 138 -9.55 -8.43 22.02
C PRO A 138 -10.78 -7.52 22.09
N ASP A 139 -10.70 -6.44 22.88
CA ASP A 139 -11.77 -5.47 23.12
C ASP A 139 -11.66 -4.22 22.21
N PHE A 140 -11.06 -4.34 21.01
CA PHE A 140 -10.89 -3.22 20.10
C PHE A 140 -12.23 -2.76 19.51
N ASN A 141 -12.67 -1.55 19.86
CA ASN A 141 -13.91 -0.97 19.33
C ASN A 141 -13.78 -0.63 17.84
N THR A 142 -14.33 -1.50 16.99
CA THR A 142 -14.34 -1.35 15.53
C THR A 142 -15.33 -0.30 15.03
N GLN A 143 -16.37 0.03 15.80
CA GLN A 143 -17.41 0.99 15.37
C GLN A 143 -16.92 2.43 15.37
N GLU A 144 -15.84 2.72 16.10
CA GLU A 144 -15.14 4.00 16.04
C GLU A 144 -14.29 4.17 14.77
N VAL A 145 -14.22 3.19 13.86
CA VAL A 145 -13.34 3.26 12.68
C VAL A 145 -14.13 3.70 11.45
N ASP A 146 -13.99 4.96 11.04
CA ASP A 146 -14.60 5.52 9.83
C ASP A 146 -14.00 4.90 8.55
N VAL A 147 -12.67 4.83 8.49
CA VAL A 147 -11.93 4.40 7.28
C VAL A 147 -10.70 3.57 7.60
N PHE A 148 -10.55 2.45 6.89
CA PHE A 148 -9.36 1.61 6.89
C PHE A 148 -8.67 1.67 5.53
N GLY A 149 -7.34 1.80 5.47
CA GLY A 149 -6.60 1.54 4.22
C GLY A 149 -5.15 1.14 4.41
N CYS A 150 -4.43 0.98 3.31
CA CYS A 150 -2.96 0.91 3.35
C CYS A 150 -2.35 2.25 2.95
N GLY A 151 -1.14 2.53 3.45
CA GLY A 151 -0.42 3.78 3.16
C GLY A 151 -0.05 3.99 1.69
N SER A 152 -0.22 2.97 0.83
CA SER A 152 -0.11 3.13 -0.63
C SER A 152 -1.41 3.68 -1.24
N THR A 153 -2.57 3.19 -0.82
CA THR A 153 -3.88 3.67 -1.30
C THR A 153 -4.11 5.11 -0.83
N PHE A 154 -3.85 5.41 0.44
CA PHE A 154 -3.87 6.77 0.96
C PHE A 154 -2.84 7.68 0.26
N GLY A 155 -1.67 7.15 -0.10
CA GLY A 155 -0.66 7.89 -0.88
C GLY A 155 -1.16 8.30 -2.26
N ASN A 156 -1.83 7.38 -2.97
CA ASN A 156 -2.45 7.66 -4.27
C ASN A 156 -3.62 8.66 -4.15
N LEU A 157 -4.46 8.55 -3.11
CA LEU A 157 -5.54 9.51 -2.86
C LEU A 157 -5.02 10.91 -2.52
N LEU A 158 -3.98 11.01 -1.69
CA LEU A 158 -3.30 12.29 -1.40
C LEU A 158 -2.66 12.88 -2.66
N ARG A 159 -2.08 12.04 -3.53
CA ARG A 159 -1.47 12.44 -4.81
C ARG A 159 -2.51 13.07 -5.75
N PHE A 160 -3.68 12.46 -5.88
CA PHE A 160 -4.83 13.02 -6.61
C PHE A 160 -5.36 14.31 -5.95
N ALA A 161 -5.54 14.32 -4.63
CA ALA A 161 -5.99 15.50 -3.88
C ALA A 161 -5.03 16.70 -3.98
N ARG A 162 -3.74 16.46 -4.22
CA ARG A 162 -2.70 17.48 -4.46
C ARG A 162 -2.53 17.85 -5.95
N ASN A 163 -3.15 17.11 -6.88
CA ASN A 163 -2.96 17.23 -8.33
C ASN A 163 -1.48 17.21 -8.76
N VAL A 164 -0.71 16.26 -8.21
CA VAL A 164 0.70 16.02 -8.57
C VAL A 164 0.87 14.59 -9.11
N GLU A 165 1.85 14.37 -10.00
CA GLU A 165 2.08 13.07 -10.66
C GLU A 165 0.80 12.49 -11.30
N THR A 166 0.04 13.35 -11.97
CA THR A 166 -1.28 13.06 -12.53
C THR A 166 -1.23 12.07 -13.71
N GLU A 167 -0.04 11.85 -14.28
CA GLU A 167 0.22 10.83 -15.29
C GLU A 167 0.17 9.39 -14.74
N LYS A 168 0.23 9.19 -13.41
CA LYS A 168 0.34 7.86 -12.80
C LYS A 168 -1.04 7.30 -12.41
N PRO A 169 -1.57 6.28 -13.13
CA PRO A 169 -2.85 5.67 -12.79
C PRO A 169 -2.78 4.89 -11.48
N PHE A 170 -3.95 4.57 -10.91
CA PHE A 170 -4.10 3.63 -9.80
C PHE A 170 -5.51 3.04 -9.75
N ARG A 171 -5.68 1.85 -9.19
CA ARG A 171 -6.99 1.28 -8.86
C ARG A 171 -6.99 0.64 -7.47
N PHE A 172 -8.14 0.64 -6.81
CA PHE A 172 -8.37 -0.02 -5.51
C PHE A 172 -9.85 -0.38 -5.35
N LEU A 173 -10.13 -1.42 -4.57
CA LEU A 173 -11.49 -1.81 -4.20
C LEU A 173 -11.93 -1.07 -2.94
N VAL A 174 -13.23 -0.83 -2.81
CA VAL A 174 -13.86 -0.27 -1.61
C VAL A 174 -14.98 -1.19 -1.17
N GLU A 175 -15.07 -1.45 0.14
CA GLU A 175 -16.11 -2.26 0.76
C GLU A 175 -16.44 -1.73 2.16
N VAL A 176 -17.70 -1.82 2.60
CA VAL A 176 -18.11 -1.38 3.95
C VAL A 176 -18.45 -2.57 4.83
N VAL A 177 -17.76 -2.70 5.97
CA VAL A 177 -17.99 -3.76 6.96
C VAL A 177 -18.31 -3.11 8.31
N GLY A 178 -19.46 -3.44 8.90
CA GLY A 178 -20.08 -2.59 9.92
C GLY A 178 -20.35 -1.21 9.32
N GLU A 179 -19.80 -0.15 9.93
CA GLU A 179 -19.76 1.20 9.32
C GLU A 179 -18.40 1.61 8.75
N THR A 180 -17.37 0.77 8.87
CA THR A 180 -16.00 1.08 8.41
C THR A 180 -15.86 0.93 6.91
N VAL A 181 -15.33 1.95 6.24
CA VAL A 181 -14.99 1.92 4.80
C VAL A 181 -13.57 1.37 4.61
N PHE A 182 -13.42 0.18 4.05
CA PHE A 182 -12.12 -0.43 3.73
C PHE A 182 -11.65 -0.05 2.32
N LEU A 183 -10.40 0.42 2.20
CA LEU A 183 -9.74 0.83 0.95
C LEU A 183 -8.63 -0.17 0.59
N ILE A 184 -8.95 -1.14 -0.28
CA ILE A 184 -8.20 -2.37 -0.49
C ILE A 184 -7.43 -2.29 -1.81
N ARG A 185 -6.11 -2.46 -1.76
CA ARG A 185 -5.25 -2.32 -2.95
C ARG A 185 -5.55 -3.39 -4.01
N ARG A 186 -5.63 -2.97 -5.27
CA ARG A 186 -5.96 -3.83 -6.42
C ARG A 186 -4.92 -3.65 -7.52
N GLU A 187 -3.96 -4.57 -7.56
CA GLU A 187 -2.99 -4.70 -8.66
C GLU A 187 -3.60 -5.59 -9.77
N ASN A 188 -2.91 -5.78 -10.91
CA ASN A 188 -3.45 -6.63 -11.98
C ASN A 188 -3.44 -8.12 -11.63
N SER A 189 -2.53 -8.54 -10.75
CA SER A 189 -2.50 -9.87 -10.14
C SER A 189 -2.21 -9.74 -8.64
N PRO A 190 -2.79 -10.57 -7.76
CA PRO A 190 -2.39 -10.61 -6.35
C PRO A 190 -0.89 -10.89 -6.17
N LYS A 191 -0.30 -11.65 -7.11
CA LYS A 191 1.14 -11.98 -7.18
C LYS A 191 1.90 -11.10 -8.18
N GLU A 192 1.39 -9.91 -8.53
CA GLU A 192 2.11 -8.96 -9.40
C GLU A 192 3.42 -8.52 -8.76
N VAL A 193 4.51 -8.65 -9.52
CA VAL A 193 5.87 -8.23 -9.12
C VAL A 193 6.26 -6.89 -9.73
N ILE A 194 7.23 -6.23 -9.09
CA ILE A 194 7.87 -5.03 -9.63
C ILE A 194 8.90 -5.46 -10.67
N ALA A 195 8.59 -5.24 -11.95
CA ALA A 195 9.50 -5.50 -13.07
C ALA A 195 10.71 -4.54 -13.08
N ASP A 196 11.78 -4.94 -13.78
CA ASP A 196 12.99 -4.15 -14.02
C ASP A 196 13.67 -3.58 -12.75
N ILE A 197 13.64 -4.33 -11.66
CA ILE A 197 14.33 -3.95 -10.41
C ILE A 197 15.84 -3.76 -10.64
N ARG A 198 16.33 -2.62 -10.14
CA ARG A 198 17.73 -2.15 -10.20
C ARG A 198 18.00 -1.30 -8.95
N GLY A 199 19.27 -1.15 -8.61
CA GLY A 199 19.69 -0.51 -7.37
C GLY A 199 19.81 -1.48 -6.19
N TYR A 200 19.60 -0.98 -4.98
CA TYR A 200 20.02 -1.65 -3.74
C TYR A 200 18.93 -1.51 -2.66
N GLY A 201 17.68 -1.34 -3.10
CA GLY A 201 16.53 -1.06 -2.24
C GLY A 201 16.16 -2.23 -1.33
N HIS A 202 16.55 -3.45 -1.68
CA HIS A 202 16.37 -4.65 -0.87
C HIS A 202 17.71 -5.12 -0.26
N THR A 203 18.79 -5.17 -1.04
CA THR A 203 20.08 -5.69 -0.56
C THR A 203 20.75 -4.80 0.49
N PHE A 204 20.60 -3.48 0.44
CA PHE A 204 21.17 -2.60 1.47
C PHE A 204 20.48 -2.74 2.82
N PRO A 205 19.14 -2.70 2.93
CA PRO A 205 18.48 -2.94 4.21
C PRO A 205 18.67 -4.37 4.74
N GLU A 206 18.71 -5.39 3.86
CA GLU A 206 19.04 -6.77 4.25
C GLU A 206 20.46 -6.87 4.85
N GLY A 207 21.43 -6.12 4.29
CA GLY A 207 22.80 -6.07 4.81
C GLY A 207 23.02 -5.12 6.01
N ASN A 208 22.03 -4.31 6.40
CA ASN A 208 22.15 -3.29 7.46
C ASN A 208 21.04 -3.38 8.53
N THR A 209 20.23 -4.44 8.51
CA THR A 209 19.24 -4.75 9.54
C THR A 209 19.33 -6.21 9.96
N THR A 210 18.92 -6.52 11.19
CA THR A 210 18.96 -7.87 11.76
C THR A 210 17.62 -8.19 12.42
N TRP A 211 16.99 -9.30 12.02
CA TRP A 211 15.86 -9.87 12.76
C TRP A 211 16.30 -10.35 14.15
N ASP A 212 15.47 -10.15 15.17
CA ASP A 212 15.71 -10.79 16.48
C ASP A 212 15.63 -12.33 16.35
N ALA A 213 16.19 -13.06 17.32
CA ALA A 213 16.28 -14.52 17.28
C ALA A 213 14.91 -15.23 17.17
N ASP A 214 13.87 -14.64 17.75
CA ASP A 214 12.46 -15.09 17.66
C ASP A 214 11.83 -14.85 16.28
N LEU A 215 12.46 -14.05 15.41
CA LEU A 215 11.92 -13.56 14.14
C LEU A 215 12.76 -13.92 12.91
N GLN A 216 13.75 -14.81 13.01
CA GLN A 216 14.63 -15.16 11.87
C GLN A 216 13.88 -15.74 10.64
N SER A 217 12.71 -16.36 10.86
CA SER A 217 11.82 -16.85 9.80
C SER A 217 10.93 -15.75 9.17
N SER A 218 11.07 -14.49 9.58
CA SER A 218 10.30 -13.37 9.01
C SER A 218 10.77 -13.01 7.60
N ASP A 219 9.84 -12.47 6.82
CA ASP A 219 10.13 -11.88 5.51
C ASP A 219 9.81 -10.38 5.45
N THR A 220 8.63 -10.00 5.94
CA THR A 220 8.16 -8.60 5.96
C THR A 220 7.57 -8.25 7.32
N HIS A 221 7.50 -6.95 7.64
CA HIS A 221 6.83 -6.47 8.84
C HIS A 221 5.78 -5.42 8.51
N GLN A 222 4.58 -5.60 9.04
CA GLN A 222 3.41 -4.76 8.79
C GLN A 222 2.96 -4.11 10.10
N ARG A 223 2.83 -2.78 10.07
CA ARG A 223 2.36 -1.93 11.17
C ARG A 223 0.90 -1.55 10.94
N ILE A 224 0.11 -1.50 12.01
CA ILE A 224 -1.25 -0.97 12.02
C ILE A 224 -1.30 0.17 13.03
N ILE A 225 -1.55 1.40 12.53
CA ILE A 225 -1.75 2.59 13.37
C ILE A 225 -3.15 3.14 13.22
N ARG A 226 -3.71 3.67 14.30
CA ARG A 226 -4.93 4.50 14.30
C ARG A 226 -4.51 5.95 14.48
N TYR A 227 -5.17 6.87 13.79
CA TYR A 227 -5.10 8.29 14.09
C TYR A 227 -6.36 9.02 13.62
N GLN A 228 -6.57 10.21 14.16
CA GLN A 228 -7.65 11.10 13.78
C GLN A 228 -7.20 12.01 12.63
N LEU A 229 -7.81 11.88 11.45
CA LEU A 229 -7.57 12.71 10.26
C LEU A 229 -8.70 13.75 10.14
N GLY A 230 -8.53 14.90 10.78
CA GLY A 230 -9.63 15.87 10.93
C GLY A 230 -10.79 15.28 11.73
N HIS A 231 -11.92 15.03 11.06
CA HIS A 231 -13.08 14.33 11.66
C HIS A 231 -13.14 12.82 11.38
N LEU A 232 -12.17 12.23 10.64
CA LEU A 232 -12.17 10.81 10.29
C LEU A 232 -11.22 9.97 11.15
N ASN A 233 -11.75 9.01 11.92
CA ASN A 233 -10.97 7.96 12.56
C ASN A 233 -10.39 7.03 11.48
N THR A 234 -9.08 7.09 11.31
CA THR A 234 -8.37 6.45 10.21
C THR A 234 -7.45 5.36 10.75
N ILE A 235 -7.52 4.15 10.16
CA ILE A 235 -6.50 3.11 10.37
C ILE A 235 -5.67 2.91 9.10
N ILE A 236 -4.34 2.94 9.25
CA ILE A 236 -3.37 2.72 8.18
C ILE A 236 -2.55 1.45 8.44
N ARG A 237 -2.60 0.49 7.50
CA ARG A 237 -1.54 -0.53 7.33
C ARG A 237 -0.36 0.04 6.55
N PHE A 238 0.86 -0.22 6.99
CA PHE A 238 2.07 -0.02 6.16
C PHE A 238 3.19 -1.02 6.48
N GLU A 239 3.99 -1.34 5.46
CA GLU A 239 5.26 -2.04 5.63
C GLU A 239 6.32 -1.07 6.17
N ALA A 240 7.07 -1.50 7.19
CA ALA A 240 8.11 -0.71 7.84
C ALA A 240 9.50 -1.34 7.63
N ASP A 241 10.48 -0.51 7.26
CA ASP A 241 11.80 -0.97 6.85
C ASP A 241 12.71 -1.30 8.07
N GLY A 242 12.40 -0.82 9.28
CA GLY A 242 13.11 -1.22 10.49
C GLY A 242 12.78 -0.38 11.74
N TYR A 243 13.52 -0.62 12.83
CA TYR A 243 13.50 0.24 14.02
C TYR A 243 14.91 0.55 14.58
N LEU A 244 15.01 1.70 15.25
CA LEU A 244 16.21 2.16 15.96
C LEU A 244 16.17 1.68 17.42
N ALA A 245 16.96 0.66 17.75
CA ALA A 245 16.96 0.05 19.09
C ALA A 245 17.39 1.04 20.18
N GLU A 246 18.31 1.97 19.89
CA GLU A 246 18.78 3.00 20.80
C GLU A 246 17.80 4.18 20.96
N LYS A 247 16.62 4.09 20.34
CA LYS A 247 15.47 4.98 20.53
C LYS A 247 14.30 4.32 21.26
N VAL A 248 14.37 3.00 21.51
CA VAL A 248 13.39 2.30 22.37
C VAL A 248 13.55 2.85 23.79
N PRO A 249 12.48 3.37 24.42
CA PRO A 249 12.55 3.83 25.81
C PRO A 249 12.96 2.67 26.72
N ALA A 250 13.95 2.89 27.58
CA ALA A 250 14.38 1.88 28.54
C ALA A 250 13.20 1.48 29.44
N GLN A 251 12.75 0.24 29.33
CA GLN A 251 11.73 -0.30 30.23
C GLN A 251 12.26 -0.23 31.67
N LYS A 252 11.48 0.37 32.57
CA LYS A 252 11.68 0.18 34.01
C LYS A 252 11.31 -1.27 34.32
N THR A 253 12.32 -2.13 34.41
CA THR A 253 12.19 -3.57 34.63
C THR A 253 11.72 -3.88 36.05
N TYR A 254 10.42 -3.73 36.28
CA TYR A 254 9.74 -4.49 37.34
C TYR A 254 9.75 -5.96 36.92
N ALA A 255 10.68 -6.73 37.49
CA ALA A 255 10.85 -8.14 37.18
C ALA A 255 9.72 -8.97 37.78
N SER A 256 8.69 -9.29 36.97
CA SER A 256 7.70 -10.33 37.28
C SER A 256 8.24 -11.68 36.82
N PRO A 257 8.58 -12.63 37.73
CA PRO A 257 9.17 -13.90 37.35
C PRO A 257 8.11 -14.86 36.81
N ALA A 258 8.11 -15.06 35.49
CA ALA A 258 7.29 -16.07 34.82
C ALA A 258 8.15 -16.88 33.83
N ASN A 259 8.86 -17.89 34.35
CA ASN A 259 9.47 -18.92 33.52
C ASN A 259 8.39 -19.59 32.64
N ARG A 260 8.72 -19.86 31.38
CA ARG A 260 8.10 -20.94 30.60
C ARG A 260 9.06 -21.44 29.54
N GLU A 261 9.09 -22.76 29.37
CA GLU A 261 10.06 -23.45 28.53
C GLU A 261 9.75 -23.22 27.03
N VAL A 262 10.81 -23.11 26.23
CA VAL A 262 10.70 -23.11 24.77
C VAL A 262 10.43 -24.54 24.33
N LYS A 263 9.27 -24.80 23.72
CA LYS A 263 8.95 -26.11 23.17
C LYS A 263 9.85 -26.46 21.98
N GLU A 264 10.35 -27.69 21.97
CA GLU A 264 11.25 -28.21 20.92
C GLU A 264 10.62 -28.20 19.52
N ASP A 265 9.28 -28.27 19.44
CA ASP A 265 8.47 -28.16 18.21
C ASP A 265 8.79 -26.91 17.35
N PHE A 266 9.24 -25.82 17.99
CA PHE A 266 9.62 -24.59 17.28
C PHE A 266 10.99 -24.73 16.59
N LEU A 267 11.92 -25.46 17.20
CA LEU A 267 13.29 -25.64 16.68
C LEU A 267 13.30 -26.58 15.47
N THR A 268 12.52 -27.66 15.49
CA THR A 268 12.35 -28.56 14.35
C THR A 268 11.71 -27.86 13.16
N SER A 269 10.69 -27.01 13.42
CA SER A 269 10.08 -26.14 12.40
C SER A 269 11.07 -25.14 11.80
N ALA A 270 11.93 -24.53 12.63
CA ALA A 270 12.95 -23.58 12.17
C ALA A 270 14.04 -24.24 11.32
N LEU A 271 14.48 -25.46 11.65
CA LEU A 271 15.47 -26.18 10.84
C LEU A 271 14.92 -26.55 9.44
N ALA A 272 13.66 -26.96 9.35
CA ALA A 272 13.03 -27.31 8.07
C ALA A 272 12.92 -26.10 7.09
N ALA A 273 12.81 -24.88 7.63
CA ALA A 273 12.69 -23.66 6.85
C ALA A 273 13.99 -23.18 6.19
N ASN A 274 15.17 -23.70 6.58
CA ASN A 274 16.48 -23.24 6.08
C ASN A 274 16.85 -23.76 4.66
N THR A 275 15.92 -24.37 3.92
CA THR A 275 16.15 -24.82 2.54
C THR A 275 16.03 -23.66 1.56
N ILE A 276 17.15 -23.01 1.24
CA ILE A 276 17.20 -21.80 0.40
C ILE A 276 16.70 -22.08 -1.03
N SER A 277 15.43 -21.76 -1.27
CA SER A 277 14.80 -21.62 -2.59
C SER A 277 13.71 -20.54 -2.49
N GLY A 278 13.29 -19.96 -3.61
CA GLY A 278 12.30 -18.88 -3.62
C GLY A 278 10.94 -19.36 -3.10
N HIS A 279 10.61 -19.01 -1.85
CA HIS A 279 9.35 -19.41 -1.21
C HIS A 279 8.16 -18.66 -1.81
N THR A 280 7.55 -19.23 -2.86
CA THR A 280 6.20 -18.87 -3.26
C THR A 280 5.19 -19.59 -2.34
N PRO A 281 4.31 -18.86 -1.65
CA PRO A 281 3.25 -19.48 -0.84
C PRO A 281 2.33 -20.31 -1.73
N LYS A 282 1.94 -21.49 -1.23
CA LYS A 282 0.84 -22.24 -1.85
C LYS A 282 -0.47 -21.53 -1.56
N ASP A 283 -1.34 -21.48 -2.56
CA ASP A 283 -2.69 -21.01 -2.38
C ASP A 283 -3.43 -21.95 -1.41
N SER A 284 -4.02 -21.37 -0.36
CA SER A 284 -4.63 -22.04 0.79
C SER A 284 -5.69 -21.11 1.34
N ASP A 285 -6.82 -21.68 1.80
CA ASP A 285 -7.98 -20.92 2.26
C ASP A 285 -7.88 -20.49 3.74
N SER A 286 -6.83 -20.91 4.46
CA SER A 286 -6.67 -20.66 5.90
C SER A 286 -5.41 -19.87 6.23
N LEU A 287 -5.55 -18.74 6.94
CA LEU A 287 -4.43 -18.02 7.52
C LEU A 287 -4.03 -18.60 8.89
N ARG A 288 -2.77 -19.02 9.03
CA ARG A 288 -2.19 -19.42 10.32
C ARG A 288 -1.67 -18.21 11.08
N VAL A 289 -2.10 -18.05 12.33
CA VAL A 289 -1.61 -17.01 13.25
C VAL A 289 -0.74 -17.65 14.32
N THR A 290 0.45 -17.08 14.54
CA THR A 290 1.42 -17.51 15.57
C THR A 290 1.74 -16.36 16.51
N ARG A 291 2.13 -16.67 17.76
CA ARG A 291 2.33 -15.66 18.81
C ARG A 291 3.78 -15.18 18.87
N GLY A 292 4.00 -13.87 18.74
CA GLY A 292 5.30 -13.22 18.86
C GLY A 292 5.63 -12.74 20.28
N GLN A 293 6.89 -12.35 20.49
CA GLN A 293 7.44 -11.99 21.82
C GLN A 293 7.32 -10.50 22.19
N GLY A 294 6.53 -9.72 21.45
CA GLY A 294 6.26 -8.30 21.74
C GLY A 294 6.30 -7.42 20.49
N SER A 295 6.15 -6.11 20.69
CA SER A 295 6.23 -5.08 19.64
C SER A 295 7.28 -4.01 19.99
N VAL A 296 7.64 -3.19 19.00
CA VAL A 296 8.45 -1.97 19.21
C VAL A 296 7.57 -0.72 19.09
N PRO A 297 7.84 0.38 19.83
CA PRO A 297 7.02 1.58 19.75
C PRO A 297 7.12 2.28 18.39
N GLN A 298 5.98 2.75 17.87
CA GLN A 298 5.88 3.52 16.61
C GLN A 298 6.89 4.68 16.50
N SER A 299 7.27 5.31 17.62
CA SER A 299 8.26 6.38 17.68
C SER A 299 9.69 5.97 17.29
N THR A 300 9.99 4.67 17.20
CA THR A 300 11.32 4.11 16.90
C THR A 300 11.47 3.62 15.46
N VAL A 301 10.36 3.55 14.72
CA VAL A 301 10.26 2.98 13.37
C VAL A 301 10.83 3.93 12.31
N PHE A 302 11.47 3.38 11.28
CA PHE A 302 11.97 4.12 10.12
C PHE A 302 11.48 3.57 8.76
N ASP A 303 11.56 4.43 7.74
CA ASP A 303 11.47 4.13 6.30
C ASP A 303 12.87 4.42 5.69
N LEU A 304 13.26 3.72 4.63
CA LEU A 304 14.64 3.74 4.11
C LEU A 304 14.67 3.88 2.58
N LYS A 305 15.53 4.76 2.04
CA LYS A 305 15.81 4.81 0.60
C LYS A 305 17.32 4.83 0.29
N THR A 306 17.70 4.14 -0.79
CA THR A 306 19.04 4.16 -1.35
C THR A 306 19.11 5.08 -2.57
N ARG A 307 20.22 5.81 -2.73
CA ARG A 307 20.46 6.72 -3.86
C ARG A 307 21.88 6.60 -4.38
N SER A 308 22.08 6.79 -5.69
CA SER A 308 23.44 6.92 -6.22
C SER A 308 24.08 8.22 -5.72
N ILE A 309 25.34 8.17 -5.30
CA ILE A 309 26.12 9.33 -4.89
C ILE A 309 26.10 10.46 -5.94
N LYS A 310 25.95 10.11 -7.22
CA LYS A 310 25.78 11.04 -8.35
C LYS A 310 24.56 11.97 -8.23
N LYS A 311 23.52 11.59 -7.46
CA LYS A 311 22.33 12.44 -7.19
C LYS A 311 22.53 13.40 -6.00
N LYS A 312 23.47 13.14 -5.08
CA LYS A 312 23.56 13.76 -3.73
C LYS A 312 23.49 15.30 -3.71
N HIS A 313 24.05 16.00 -4.69
CA HIS A 313 24.03 17.47 -4.74
C HIS A 313 22.68 18.09 -5.17
N HIS A 314 21.76 17.28 -5.69
CA HIS A 314 20.45 17.69 -6.19
C HIS A 314 19.34 16.74 -5.69
N ASP A 315 19.56 16.07 -4.55
CA ASP A 315 18.69 15.01 -4.08
C ASP A 315 17.49 15.53 -3.28
N THR A 316 16.29 15.29 -3.81
CA THR A 316 15.00 15.70 -3.22
C THR A 316 14.33 14.57 -2.43
N THR A 317 14.97 13.41 -2.26
CA THR A 317 14.31 12.19 -1.76
C THR A 317 13.63 12.37 -0.41
N ILE A 318 14.21 13.18 0.49
CA ILE A 318 13.58 13.45 1.79
C ILE A 318 12.25 14.20 1.59
N SER A 319 12.24 15.32 0.87
CA SER A 319 11.02 16.10 0.60
C SER A 319 9.97 15.29 -0.16
N ASP A 320 10.40 14.46 -1.11
CA ASP A 320 9.53 13.66 -1.96
C ASP A 320 8.86 12.52 -1.17
N GLN A 321 9.50 12.02 -0.10
CA GLN A 321 8.92 11.02 0.79
C GLN A 321 8.08 11.60 1.93
N ILE A 322 8.21 12.88 2.32
CA ILE A 322 7.43 13.45 3.46
C ILE A 322 5.91 13.17 3.38
N PRO A 323 5.20 13.31 2.24
CA PRO A 323 3.76 13.00 2.17
C PRO A 323 3.44 11.54 2.53
N ARG A 324 4.31 10.59 2.16
CA ARG A 324 4.21 9.16 2.51
C ARG A 324 4.51 8.94 3.99
N LEU A 325 5.51 9.63 4.55
CA LEU A 325 5.91 9.50 5.95
C LEU A 325 4.88 10.12 6.91
N TRP A 326 4.19 11.18 6.47
CA TRP A 326 3.04 11.78 7.15
C TRP A 326 1.87 10.78 7.26
N ILE A 327 1.44 10.14 6.17
CA ILE A 327 0.37 9.10 6.20
C ILE A 327 0.76 7.95 7.12
N ARG A 328 2.04 7.54 7.13
CA ARG A 328 2.52 6.40 7.93
C ARG A 328 2.92 6.77 9.37
N GLN A 329 2.89 8.06 9.72
CA GLN A 329 3.38 8.61 10.98
C GLN A 329 4.73 8.02 11.43
N ILE A 330 5.65 7.86 10.46
CA ILE A 330 7.00 7.33 10.69
C ILE A 330 7.86 8.47 11.25
N SER A 331 8.71 8.15 12.23
CA SER A 331 9.50 9.17 12.96
C SER A 331 10.89 9.40 12.38
N PHE A 332 11.47 8.38 11.75
CA PHE A 332 12.85 8.40 11.25
C PHE A 332 12.92 8.03 9.78
N PHE A 333 13.89 8.61 9.07
CA PHE A 333 14.19 8.28 7.68
C PHE A 333 15.67 7.95 7.53
N VAL A 334 15.98 6.85 6.84
CA VAL A 334 17.34 6.42 6.54
C VAL A 334 17.61 6.66 5.06
N LEU A 335 18.54 7.57 4.75
CA LEU A 335 18.96 7.87 3.37
C LEU A 335 20.43 7.48 3.20
N ALA A 336 20.68 6.51 2.32
CA ALA A 336 21.97 5.90 2.09
C ALA A 336 22.47 6.12 0.66
N TYR A 337 23.59 6.83 0.50
CA TYR A 337 24.22 7.03 -0.80
C TYR A 337 25.23 5.94 -1.14
N HIS A 338 25.28 5.52 -2.41
CA HIS A 338 26.21 4.50 -2.90
C HIS A 338 26.98 4.91 -4.16
N ASP A 339 28.22 4.45 -4.25
CA ASP A 339 29.01 4.45 -5.48
C ASP A 339 28.95 3.06 -6.15
N HIS A 340 28.01 2.91 -7.10
CA HIS A 340 27.73 1.65 -7.82
C HIS A 340 27.66 0.41 -6.90
N GLY A 341 26.94 0.51 -5.76
CA GLY A 341 26.82 -0.55 -4.74
C GLY A 341 27.89 -0.53 -3.64
N LEU A 342 28.85 0.40 -3.65
CA LEU A 342 29.70 0.67 -2.49
C LEU A 342 29.01 1.69 -1.59
N PHE A 343 28.55 1.24 -0.43
CA PHE A 343 28.05 2.09 0.63
C PHE A 343 29.19 2.42 1.60
N ARG A 344 29.20 3.65 2.10
CA ARG A 344 30.18 4.14 3.09
C ARG A 344 29.41 4.64 4.31
N SER A 345 29.90 4.42 5.52
CA SER A 345 29.14 4.74 6.74
C SER A 345 28.91 6.25 6.88
N GLU A 346 29.84 7.08 6.39
CA GLU A 346 29.74 8.54 6.26
C GLU A 346 28.74 9.03 5.19
N GLU A 347 28.26 8.12 4.34
CA GLU A 347 27.25 8.36 3.29
C GLU A 347 25.85 7.80 3.66
N VAL A 348 25.69 7.26 4.87
CA VAL A 348 24.41 6.81 5.42
C VAL A 348 23.94 7.78 6.50
N THR A 349 22.75 8.36 6.30
CA THR A 349 22.16 9.34 7.22
C THR A 349 20.89 8.80 7.86
N VAL A 350 20.79 8.93 9.19
CA VAL A 350 19.58 8.59 9.96
C VAL A 350 19.01 9.90 10.53
N ARG A 351 17.86 10.34 10.01
CA ARG A 351 17.26 11.64 10.33
C ARG A 351 15.92 11.46 11.06
N ASN A 352 15.72 12.20 12.16
CA ASN A 352 14.38 12.41 12.71
C ASN A 352 13.65 13.40 11.79
N ILE A 353 12.56 12.95 11.16
CA ILE A 353 11.81 13.72 10.16
C ILE A 353 10.47 14.26 10.68
N LYS A 354 10.19 14.12 11.99
CA LYS A 354 9.01 14.75 12.60
C LYS A 354 8.89 16.27 12.35
N PRO A 355 9.98 17.08 12.40
CA PRO A 355 9.88 18.51 12.10
C PRO A 355 9.49 18.77 10.64
N ASP A 356 10.01 17.96 9.71
CA ASP A 356 9.71 18.05 8.28
C ASP A 356 8.26 17.65 7.98
N VAL A 357 7.75 16.59 8.63
CA VAL A 357 6.34 16.15 8.55
C VAL A 357 5.39 17.21 9.12
N ALA A 358 5.67 17.74 10.31
CA ALA A 358 4.83 18.76 10.95
C ALA A 358 4.80 20.07 10.14
N ARG A 359 5.94 20.49 9.59
CA ARG A 359 6.00 21.61 8.65
C ARG A 359 5.20 21.31 7.38
N TRP A 360 5.40 20.15 6.74
CA TRP A 360 4.69 19.80 5.52
C TRP A 360 3.18 19.80 5.72
N GLU A 361 2.68 19.27 6.84
CA GLU A 361 1.25 19.30 7.18
C GLU A 361 0.74 20.74 7.28
N SER A 362 1.47 21.62 8.00
CA SER A 362 1.16 23.05 8.10
C SER A 362 1.15 23.74 6.73
N ASP A 363 2.13 23.45 5.88
CA ASP A 363 2.29 24.00 4.53
C ASP A 363 1.22 23.45 3.54
N ASN A 364 0.64 22.27 3.79
CA ASN A 364 -0.26 21.55 2.87
C ASN A 364 -1.72 21.39 3.40
N LYS A 365 -2.15 22.14 4.44
CA LYS A 365 -3.52 22.10 5.02
C LYS A 365 -4.66 22.27 4.01
N GLY A 366 -4.41 22.89 2.85
CA GLY A 366 -5.37 22.94 1.75
C GLY A 366 -5.68 21.55 1.18
N ASP A 367 -4.63 20.78 0.88
CA ASP A 367 -4.76 19.46 0.25
C ASP A 367 -5.12 18.35 1.24
N VAL A 368 -4.79 18.51 2.53
CA VAL A 368 -5.30 17.64 3.60
C VAL A 368 -6.83 17.70 3.67
N ARG A 369 -7.44 18.89 3.54
CA ARG A 369 -8.91 19.03 3.46
C ARG A 369 -9.47 18.40 2.19
N LYS A 370 -8.80 18.56 1.04
CA LYS A 370 -9.20 17.88 -0.21
C LYS A 370 -9.17 16.35 -0.06
N LEU A 371 -8.17 15.79 0.64
CA LEU A 371 -8.09 14.36 0.94
C LEU A 371 -9.26 13.90 1.83
N ILE A 372 -9.58 14.65 2.90
CA ILE A 372 -10.72 14.35 3.78
C ILE A 372 -12.03 14.39 2.99
N ASN A 373 -12.26 15.44 2.21
CA ASN A 373 -13.45 15.58 1.36
C ASN A 373 -13.55 14.48 0.30
N LEU A 374 -12.42 14.07 -0.28
CA LEU A 374 -12.34 12.97 -1.23
C LEU A 374 -12.72 11.61 -0.60
N ILE A 375 -12.16 11.29 0.57
CA ILE A 375 -12.50 10.07 1.31
C ILE A 375 -13.99 10.08 1.68
N LYS A 376 -14.51 11.22 2.14
CA LYS A 376 -15.94 11.42 2.45
C LYS A 376 -16.85 11.24 1.22
N LYS A 377 -16.46 11.75 0.05
CA LYS A 377 -17.19 11.52 -1.22
C LYS A 377 -17.22 10.03 -1.58
N ILE A 378 -16.08 9.34 -1.50
CA ILE A 378 -15.99 7.89 -1.77
C ILE A 378 -16.85 7.10 -0.76
N ALA A 379 -16.77 7.44 0.53
CA ALA A 379 -17.56 6.83 1.60
C ALA A 379 -19.07 6.98 1.39
N ASN A 380 -19.53 8.17 1.00
CA ASN A 380 -20.94 8.44 0.72
C ASN A 380 -21.46 7.59 -0.46
N VAL A 381 -20.71 7.50 -1.57
CA VAL A 381 -21.12 6.72 -2.74
C VAL A 381 -21.16 5.22 -2.40
N VAL A 382 -20.12 4.66 -1.76
CA VAL A 382 -20.13 3.23 -1.42
C VAL A 382 -21.22 2.88 -0.40
N LYS A 383 -21.49 3.73 0.60
CA LYS A 383 -22.58 3.49 1.56
C LYS A 383 -23.98 3.57 0.93
N ALA A 384 -24.14 4.28 -0.19
CA ALA A 384 -25.37 4.33 -0.99
C ALA A 384 -25.46 3.25 -2.09
N THR A 385 -24.37 2.57 -2.42
CA THR A 385 -24.33 1.57 -3.49
C THR A 385 -24.89 0.22 -2.99
N PRO A 386 -25.76 -0.48 -3.76
CA PRO A 386 -26.20 -1.83 -3.43
C PRO A 386 -25.02 -2.77 -3.15
N GLY A 387 -25.12 -3.59 -2.10
CA GLY A 387 -24.01 -4.46 -1.65
C GLY A 387 -22.82 -3.74 -1.00
N ARG A 388 -22.84 -2.39 -0.91
CA ARG A 388 -21.82 -1.54 -0.26
C ARG A 388 -20.38 -1.81 -0.73
N LYS A 389 -20.21 -2.02 -2.05
CA LYS A 389 -18.94 -2.34 -2.72
C LYS A 389 -18.73 -1.47 -3.96
N LEU A 390 -17.49 -1.06 -4.22
CA LEU A 390 -17.07 -0.33 -5.43
C LEU A 390 -15.68 -0.78 -5.89
N GLU A 391 -15.34 -0.51 -7.15
CA GLU A 391 -13.95 -0.26 -7.55
C GLU A 391 -13.75 1.24 -7.80
N VAL A 392 -12.58 1.76 -7.41
CA VAL A 392 -12.14 3.11 -7.71
C VAL A 392 -10.93 3.05 -8.64
N ARG A 393 -10.96 3.81 -9.75
CA ARG A 393 -9.89 3.87 -10.75
C ARG A 393 -9.56 5.32 -11.09
N TYR A 394 -8.28 5.67 -11.06
CA TYR A 394 -7.76 6.94 -11.57
C TYR A 394 -7.12 6.77 -12.94
N LEU A 395 -7.52 7.63 -13.88
CA LEU A 395 -6.84 7.84 -15.16
C LEU A 395 -6.65 9.33 -15.41
N TYR A 396 -5.52 9.69 -16.02
CA TYR A 396 -5.27 11.06 -16.48
C TYR A 396 -6.35 11.50 -17.48
N GLY A 397 -6.73 12.78 -17.44
CA GLY A 397 -7.80 13.35 -18.26
C GLY A 397 -9.23 12.97 -17.84
N LEU A 398 -9.48 11.71 -17.43
CA LEU A 398 -10.81 11.25 -17.02
C LEU A 398 -11.16 11.64 -15.58
N GLY A 399 -10.19 11.58 -14.65
CA GLY A 399 -10.41 11.79 -13.22
C GLY A 399 -10.49 10.47 -12.45
N LEU A 400 -11.15 10.51 -11.29
CA LEU A 400 -11.30 9.37 -10.39
C LEU A 400 -12.68 8.74 -10.58
N GLU A 401 -12.75 7.68 -11.38
CA GLU A 401 -13.96 6.90 -11.63
C GLU A 401 -14.30 6.04 -10.40
N LEU A 402 -15.55 6.11 -9.95
CA LEU A 402 -16.16 5.21 -8.98
C LEU A 402 -17.10 4.28 -9.77
N ARG A 403 -16.83 2.98 -9.68
CA ARG A 403 -17.37 1.94 -10.57
C ARG A 403 -17.99 0.81 -9.78
N GLU A 404 -18.94 0.10 -10.36
CA GLU A 404 -19.34 -1.21 -9.84
C GLU A 404 -18.16 -2.19 -9.88
N GLN A 405 -18.10 -3.12 -8.92
CA GLN A 405 -17.14 -4.22 -8.99
C GLN A 405 -17.57 -5.21 -10.08
N ALA A 406 -16.61 -5.72 -10.85
CA ALA A 406 -16.87 -6.84 -11.75
C ALA A 406 -17.07 -8.15 -10.95
N ASP A 407 -17.73 -9.13 -11.56
CA ASP A 407 -17.94 -10.45 -10.96
C ASP A 407 -16.62 -11.13 -10.56
N GLY A 408 -16.68 -11.96 -9.51
CA GLY A 408 -15.52 -12.69 -8.99
C GLY A 408 -14.55 -11.87 -8.14
N VAL A 409 -14.89 -10.63 -7.78
CA VAL A 409 -14.17 -9.89 -6.73
C VAL A 409 -14.54 -10.44 -5.35
N ALA A 410 -13.56 -11.02 -4.65
CA ALA A 410 -13.71 -11.49 -3.28
C ALA A 410 -13.98 -10.35 -2.28
N SER A 411 -14.70 -10.65 -1.20
CA SER A 411 -14.91 -9.73 -0.09
C SER A 411 -13.61 -9.40 0.66
N VAL A 412 -13.58 -8.24 1.30
CA VAL A 412 -12.42 -7.76 2.07
C VAL A 412 -11.96 -8.71 3.18
N LEU A 413 -12.90 -9.41 3.82
CA LEU A 413 -12.71 -10.31 4.94
C LEU A 413 -13.61 -11.56 4.79
N PRO A 414 -13.29 -12.67 5.46
CA PRO A 414 -14.20 -13.79 5.66
C PRO A 414 -15.52 -13.39 6.33
N ASN A 415 -16.54 -14.23 6.23
CA ASN A 415 -17.86 -13.95 6.82
C ASN A 415 -17.83 -13.89 8.36
N ASP A 416 -17.07 -14.78 9.02
CA ASP A 416 -16.89 -14.79 10.48
C ASP A 416 -16.19 -13.51 10.96
N LEU A 417 -15.12 -13.11 10.27
CA LEU A 417 -14.31 -11.97 10.64
C LEU A 417 -14.99 -10.63 10.29
N SER A 418 -15.81 -10.62 9.24
CA SER A 418 -16.72 -9.50 8.90
C SER A 418 -17.80 -9.32 9.97
N ALA A 419 -18.42 -10.42 10.42
CA ALA A 419 -19.39 -10.39 11.50
C ALA A 419 -18.76 -9.95 12.83
N GLN A 420 -17.56 -10.43 13.16
CA GLN A 420 -16.81 -9.98 14.33
C GLN A 420 -16.47 -8.49 14.25
N TRP A 421 -16.07 -7.98 13.08
CA TRP A 421 -15.84 -6.54 12.89
C TRP A 421 -17.12 -5.71 13.02
N ALA A 422 -18.27 -6.22 12.58
CA ALA A 422 -19.55 -5.53 12.71
C ALA A 422 -20.13 -5.57 14.15
N ASP A 423 -19.88 -6.63 14.92
CA ASP A 423 -20.49 -6.87 16.25
C ASP A 423 -19.73 -6.26 17.44
N GLN A 424 -18.42 -5.99 17.32
CA GLN A 424 -17.57 -5.59 18.47
C GLN A 424 -17.99 -4.31 19.23
N GLY A 425 -18.92 -3.49 18.70
CA GLY A 425 -19.52 -2.38 19.46
C GLY A 425 -20.71 -2.77 20.35
N SER A 426 -21.37 -3.91 20.11
CA SER A 426 -22.59 -4.33 20.82
C SER A 426 -22.31 -4.84 22.25
N ARG A 427 -21.12 -5.42 22.45
CA ARG A 427 -20.78 -6.22 23.63
C ARG A 427 -20.55 -5.41 24.89
N THR A 428 -20.20 -4.13 24.73
CA THR A 428 -19.88 -3.22 25.84
C THR A 428 -21.10 -2.82 26.67
N GLU A 429 -22.31 -2.95 26.12
CA GLU A 429 -23.57 -2.59 26.82
C GLU A 429 -24.34 -3.81 27.37
N SER A 430 -24.04 -5.04 26.92
CA SER A 430 -24.87 -6.22 27.21
C SER A 430 -24.71 -6.86 28.60
N SER A 431 -24.01 -6.21 29.55
CA SER A 431 -24.02 -6.60 30.98
C SER A 431 -25.25 -6.01 31.70
N GLY A 432 -26.44 -6.18 31.12
CA GLY A 432 -27.69 -5.52 31.53
C GLY A 432 -28.90 -6.46 31.56
N VAL A 433 -29.07 -7.19 32.67
CA VAL A 433 -30.31 -7.86 33.15
C VAL A 433 -31.21 -8.52 32.09
N VAL A 434 -31.10 -9.85 31.96
CA VAL A 434 -32.08 -10.66 31.22
C VAL A 434 -33.45 -10.65 31.92
N LEU A 435 -34.47 -10.09 31.27
CA LEU A 435 -35.89 -10.32 31.56
C LEU A 435 -36.60 -10.89 30.33
N ARG A 436 -37.56 -11.79 30.56
CA ARG A 436 -38.01 -12.79 29.57
C ARG A 436 -39.54 -12.97 29.59
N LYS A 437 -40.20 -12.76 28.45
CA LYS A 437 -41.58 -13.14 28.02
C LYS A 437 -42.12 -12.08 27.04
N CYS A 438 -43.05 -12.35 26.10
CA CYS A 438 -43.43 -13.59 25.40
C CYS A 438 -44.26 -13.21 24.14
N SER A 439 -44.51 -14.18 23.26
CA SER A 439 -45.12 -14.02 21.91
C SER A 439 -46.58 -13.54 21.88
N ALA A 440 -46.98 -12.99 20.73
CA ALA A 440 -48.33 -13.07 20.15
C ALA A 440 -48.25 -13.02 18.61
N ASP A 441 -49.22 -13.61 17.92
CA ASP A 441 -49.19 -13.91 16.48
C ASP A 441 -49.81 -12.83 15.56
N GLY A 442 -49.58 -12.94 14.25
CA GLY A 442 -50.29 -12.16 13.22
C GLY A 442 -49.74 -12.37 11.81
N ALA A 443 -50.51 -13.04 10.95
CA ALA A 443 -50.22 -13.23 9.52
C ALA A 443 -51.34 -12.64 8.65
N VAL A 444 -51.06 -12.35 7.36
CA VAL A 444 -51.97 -12.39 6.17
C VAL A 444 -51.35 -11.68 4.95
N GLY A 445 -51.53 -12.26 3.76
CA GLY A 445 -51.47 -11.66 2.41
C GLY A 445 -52.67 -12.20 1.60
N PRO A 446 -52.74 -12.19 0.23
CA PRO A 446 -51.77 -11.77 -0.79
C PRO A 446 -52.04 -10.30 -1.25
N GLU A 447 -52.06 -9.76 -2.49
CA GLU A 447 -52.07 -10.17 -3.93
C GLU A 447 -51.24 -9.13 -4.76
N HIS A 448 -50.45 -9.47 -5.80
CA HIS A 448 -50.71 -10.07 -7.13
C HIS A 448 -51.14 -9.06 -8.22
N ASP A 449 -50.22 -8.67 -9.11
CA ASP A 449 -50.54 -8.33 -10.52
C ASP A 449 -49.31 -8.45 -11.46
N SER A 450 -49.48 -8.26 -12.78
CA SER A 450 -48.57 -8.73 -13.85
C SER A 450 -48.43 -7.76 -15.06
N VAL A 451 -47.97 -8.24 -16.23
CA VAL A 451 -47.88 -7.55 -17.56
C VAL A 451 -46.69 -6.55 -17.73
N GLU A 452 -45.88 -6.48 -18.81
CA GLU A 452 -45.61 -7.34 -19.99
C GLU A 452 -44.26 -6.96 -20.69
N LYS A 453 -43.79 -7.80 -21.66
CA LYS A 453 -42.98 -7.54 -22.90
C LYS A 453 -41.88 -6.44 -22.89
N GLY A 454 -40.62 -6.72 -23.26
CA GLY A 454 -40.13 -6.97 -24.64
C GLY A 454 -39.25 -5.76 -25.08
N VAL A 455 -38.15 -5.82 -25.85
CA VAL A 455 -37.76 -6.54 -27.09
C VAL A 455 -36.21 -6.65 -27.12
N ALA A 456 -35.62 -7.48 -28.02
CA ALA A 456 -34.16 -7.69 -28.11
C ALA A 456 -33.51 -7.15 -29.42
N LEU A 457 -32.30 -6.57 -29.28
CA LEU A 457 -31.21 -6.42 -30.28
C LEU A 457 -29.99 -5.80 -29.54
N ASP A 458 -28.71 -5.91 -29.93
CA ASP A 458 -28.05 -6.75 -30.95
C ASP A 458 -26.68 -7.20 -30.40
N LYS A 459 -26.07 -8.25 -30.97
CA LYS A 459 -24.67 -8.62 -30.73
C LYS A 459 -23.81 -8.32 -31.95
N LYS A 460 -22.89 -7.36 -31.83
CA LYS A 460 -21.70 -7.30 -32.70
C LYS A 460 -20.48 -6.75 -31.96
N ILE A 461 -19.34 -7.36 -32.30
CA ILE A 461 -18.02 -7.13 -31.71
C ILE A 461 -17.24 -6.21 -32.64
N THR A 462 -16.48 -5.28 -32.06
CA THR A 462 -15.22 -4.80 -32.63
C THR A 462 -14.23 -4.63 -31.49
N ASP A 463 -13.32 -5.59 -31.32
CA ASP A 463 -12.11 -5.40 -30.51
C ASP A 463 -11.20 -4.38 -31.21
N ALA A 464 -10.77 -3.33 -30.48
CA ALA A 464 -9.85 -2.32 -30.99
C ALA A 464 -9.22 -1.53 -29.82
N LEU A 465 -8.30 -2.18 -29.09
CA LEU A 465 -7.32 -1.52 -28.23
C LEU A 465 -5.99 -2.28 -28.33
N ASP A 466 -5.35 -2.16 -29.50
CA ASP A 466 -3.91 -2.46 -29.62
C ASP A 466 -3.11 -1.46 -28.78
N ASP A 467 -1.97 -1.91 -28.26
CA ASP A 467 -0.99 -1.05 -27.57
C ASP A 467 -0.22 -0.21 -28.60
N ASP A 468 -0.06 1.10 -28.32
CA ASP A 468 0.94 1.94 -28.99
C ASP A 468 2.00 2.42 -27.97
N GLU A 469 3.24 2.04 -28.24
CA GLU A 469 4.42 2.27 -27.42
C GLU A 469 4.95 3.71 -27.55
N TYR A 470 5.23 4.39 -26.43
CA TYR A 470 5.93 5.67 -26.43
C TYR A 470 7.27 5.61 -25.68
N ASP A 471 8.29 5.16 -26.42
CA ASP A 471 9.70 5.45 -26.14
C ASP A 471 9.99 6.96 -26.26
N TRP A 472 11.03 7.44 -25.57
CA TRP A 472 11.26 8.87 -25.31
C TRP A 472 12.65 9.41 -25.69
N ASP A 473 13.38 8.73 -26.58
CA ASP A 473 14.75 9.13 -26.97
C ASP A 473 14.89 9.55 -28.46
N LYS A 474 13.95 10.37 -28.95
CA LYS A 474 14.12 11.15 -30.19
C LYS A 474 13.91 12.65 -29.99
N LYS A 475 14.86 13.43 -30.52
CA LYS A 475 14.61 14.81 -30.96
C LYS A 475 14.07 14.75 -32.38
N GLU A 476 13.05 15.52 -32.68
CA GLU A 476 12.71 15.87 -34.07
C GLU A 476 12.63 17.40 -34.22
N ASP A 477 12.77 17.86 -35.46
CA ASP A 477 13.10 19.24 -35.80
C ASP A 477 11.86 20.04 -36.25
N TYR A 478 11.89 21.35 -36.11
CA TYR A 478 10.72 22.22 -36.36
C TYR A 478 10.64 22.67 -37.83
N THR A 479 10.23 21.76 -38.72
CA THR A 479 9.69 22.10 -40.04
C THR A 479 8.21 21.72 -40.13
N ALA A 480 7.35 22.68 -40.45
CA ALA A 480 5.91 22.58 -40.17
C ALA A 480 5.07 22.10 -41.36
N CYS A 481 4.12 21.19 -41.09
CA CYS A 481 2.80 21.15 -41.72
C CYS A 481 1.79 20.44 -40.81
N SER A 482 0.65 21.07 -40.53
CA SER A 482 -0.41 20.54 -39.65
C SER A 482 -1.42 19.68 -40.43
N MET A 483 -1.62 18.42 -40.03
CA MET A 483 -2.36 17.43 -40.81
C MET A 483 -3.80 17.14 -40.31
N GLU A 484 -4.61 18.18 -40.09
CA GLU A 484 -6.07 18.02 -39.90
C GLU A 484 -6.89 18.10 -41.21
N SER A 485 -6.23 18.25 -42.37
CA SER A 485 -6.93 18.52 -43.64
C SER A 485 -6.26 17.97 -44.91
N CYS A 486 -5.48 16.87 -44.83
CA CYS A 486 -4.84 16.26 -46.01
C CYS A 486 -5.22 14.78 -46.20
N TYR A 487 -6.12 14.50 -47.16
CA TYR A 487 -6.31 13.16 -47.71
C TYR A 487 -5.14 12.85 -48.66
N TYR A 488 -4.13 12.14 -48.17
CA TYR A 488 -2.83 12.00 -48.82
C TYR A 488 -2.90 11.17 -50.12
N CYS A 489 -2.66 11.82 -51.27
CA CYS A 489 -2.77 11.23 -52.60
C CYS A 489 -1.47 10.64 -53.18
N GLY A 490 -0.43 10.45 -52.35
CA GLY A 490 0.77 9.68 -52.73
C GLY A 490 1.78 10.36 -53.66
N HIS A 491 1.64 11.66 -53.94
CA HIS A 491 2.52 12.40 -54.87
C HIS A 491 3.05 13.73 -54.29
N CYS A 492 3.80 13.65 -53.19
CA CYS A 492 4.73 14.70 -52.78
C CYS A 492 6.14 14.09 -52.67
N SER A 493 7.14 14.75 -53.27
CA SER A 493 8.52 14.27 -53.36
C SER A 493 9.50 15.27 -52.76
N TYR A 494 10.62 14.72 -52.27
CA TYR A 494 11.69 15.34 -51.46
C TYR A 494 11.34 15.58 -49.99
#